data_AF-V7D4U9-F1
#
_entry.id   AF-V7D4U9-F1
#
_cell.length_a   1.000
_cell.length_b   1.000
_cell.length_c   1.000
_cell.angle_alpha   90.00
_cell.angle_beta   90.00
_cell.angle_gamma   90.00
#
_symmetry.space_group_name_H-M   'P 1'
#
loop_
_entity.id
_entity.type
_entity.pdbx_description
1 polymer ?
#
loop_
_entity_poly.entity_id
_entity_poly.type
_entity_poly.pdbx_seq_one_letter_code
_entity_poly.pdbx_strand_id
1 'polypeptide(L)'
;MRVLSSVAALSLGLVVSVGAMAATGEEAQLIDSINVYRSKAQPCGGEASLELPPLNSDTRLALSPEYPRPAAGHDPRRLPDGQRAGHQPVGAT
;
A
#
# COMPACT_ATOMS: atom_id res chain seq x y z
N MET A 1 -7.86 -43.29 21.90
CA MET A 1 -8.15 -41.84 22.05
C MET A 1 -6.92 -40.94 21.86
N ARG A 2 -5.72 -41.28 22.36
CA ARG A 2 -4.51 -40.44 22.18
C ARG A 2 -4.11 -40.22 20.71
N VAL A 3 -4.15 -41.27 19.89
CA VAL A 3 -3.77 -41.21 18.46
C VAL A 3 -4.69 -40.29 17.64
N LEU A 4 -6.00 -40.33 17.92
CA LEU A 4 -7.00 -39.46 17.29
C LEU A 4 -6.78 -37.99 17.67
N SER A 5 -6.41 -37.73 18.93
CA SER A 5 -6.07 -36.40 19.42
C SER A 5 -4.79 -35.87 18.78
N SER A 6 -3.78 -36.73 18.56
CA SER A 6 -2.54 -36.36 17.85
C SER A 6 -2.80 -36.00 16.39
N VAL A 7 -3.64 -36.76 15.68
CA VAL A 7 -4.00 -36.47 14.28
C VAL A 7 -4.78 -35.16 14.17
N ALA A 8 -5.73 -34.91 15.07
CA ALA A 8 -6.48 -33.66 15.11
C ALA A 8 -5.61 -32.44 15.42
N ALA A 9 -4.63 -32.58 16.32
CA ALA A 9 -3.66 -31.52 16.59
C ALA A 9 -2.74 -31.26 15.39
N LEU A 10 -2.31 -32.31 14.70
CA LEU A 10 -1.45 -32.20 13.53
C LEU A 10 -2.18 -31.54 12.35
N SER A 11 -3.43 -31.91 12.10
CA SER A 11 -4.24 -31.31 11.02
C SER A 11 -4.58 -29.85 11.32
N LEU A 12 -4.90 -29.51 12.58
CA LEU A 12 -5.14 -28.12 12.98
C LEU A 12 -3.86 -27.27 12.85
N GLY A 13 -2.71 -27.80 13.27
CA GLY A 13 -1.42 -27.13 13.10
C GLY A 13 -1.05 -26.89 11.63
N LEU A 14 -1.36 -27.84 10.75
CA LEU A 14 -1.11 -27.72 9.31
C LEU A 14 -1.96 -26.61 8.67
N VAL A 15 -3.25 -26.52 9.02
CA VAL A 15 -4.17 -25.48 8.52
C VAL A 15 -3.73 -24.07 8.96
N VAL A 16 -3.32 -23.91 10.22
CA VAL A 16 -2.82 -22.62 10.74
C VAL A 16 -1.53 -22.19 10.02
N SER A 17 -0.64 -23.14 9.73
CA SER A 17 0.62 -22.86 9.04
C SER A 17 0.39 -22.36 7.60
N VAL A 18 -0.59 -22.92 6.88
CA VAL A 18 -0.94 -22.49 5.51
C VAL A 18 -1.58 -21.10 5.51
N GLY A 19 -2.42 -20.78 6.50
CA GLY A 19 -3.03 -19.45 6.63
C GLY A 19 -1.99 -18.33 6.83
N ALA A 20 -0.91 -18.61 7.57
CA ALA A 20 0.18 -17.65 7.77
C ALA A 20 0.98 -17.37 6.48
N MET A 21 1.11 -18.37 5.60
CA MET A 21 1.79 -18.20 4.30
C MET A 21 0.94 -17.38 3.32
N ALA A 22 -0.40 -17.51 3.37
CA ALA A 22 -1.31 -16.75 2.50
C ALA A 22 -1.23 -15.23 2.74
N ALA A 23 -1.07 -14.79 3.99
CA ALA A 23 -0.94 -13.37 4.34
C ALA A 23 0.32 -12.71 3.73
N THR A 24 1.34 -13.49 3.38
CA THR A 24 2.54 -12.98 2.69
C THR A 24 2.36 -12.88 1.17
N GLY A 25 1.44 -13.66 0.58
CA GLY A 25 1.17 -13.65 -0.86
C GLY A 25 0.34 -12.45 -1.31
N GLU A 26 -0.52 -11.94 -0.44
CA GLU A 26 -1.37 -10.77 -0.70
C GLU A 26 -0.53 -9.50 -0.95
N GLU A 27 0.57 -9.33 -0.20
CA GLU A 27 1.50 -8.21 -0.39
C GLU A 27 2.14 -8.26 -1.79
N ALA A 28 2.67 -9.42 -2.19
CA ALA A 28 3.31 -9.58 -3.48
C ALA A 28 2.34 -9.33 -4.65
N GLN A 29 1.10 -9.84 -4.54
CA GLN A 29 0.05 -9.60 -5.53
C GLN A 29 -0.34 -8.12 -5.61
N LEU A 30 -0.43 -7.44 -4.46
CA LEU A 30 -0.73 -6.01 -4.42
C LEU A 30 0.39 -5.19 -5.07
N ILE A 31 1.65 -5.47 -4.74
CA ILE A 31 2.81 -4.78 -5.33
C ILE A 31 2.84 -4.95 -6.84
N ASP A 32 2.59 -6.16 -7.34
CA ASP A 32 2.49 -6.42 -8.79
C ASP A 32 1.40 -5.56 -9.45
N SER A 33 0.20 -5.56 -8.88
CA SER A 33 -0.91 -4.74 -9.40
C SER A 33 -0.61 -3.23 -9.40
N ILE A 34 0.13 -2.75 -8.39
CA ILE A 34 0.58 -1.36 -8.31
C ILE A 34 1.64 -1.07 -9.37
N ASN A 35 2.57 -1.98 -9.59
CA ASN A 35 3.62 -1.84 -10.59
C ASN A 35 3.04 -1.79 -12.01
N VAL A 36 2.01 -2.60 -12.30
CA VAL A 36 1.25 -2.53 -13.56
C VAL A 36 0.58 -1.16 -13.75
N TYR A 37 0.14 -0.52 -12.67
CA TYR A 37 -0.40 0.84 -12.76
C TYR A 37 0.71 1.88 -12.96
N ARG A 38 1.86 1.74 -12.28
CA ARG A 38 3.01 2.67 -12.34
C ARG A 38 3.78 2.64 -13.67
N SER A 39 3.70 1.55 -14.42
CA SER A 39 4.23 1.44 -15.78
C SER A 39 3.35 2.13 -16.83
N LYS A 40 2.22 2.73 -16.43
CA LYS A 40 1.37 3.51 -17.34
C LYS A 40 1.70 4.97 -17.17
N ALA A 41 2.03 5.64 -18.28
CA ALA A 41 2.18 7.09 -18.29
C ALA A 41 0.92 7.76 -17.74
N GLN A 42 1.04 8.48 -16.63
CA GLN A 42 -0.07 9.17 -15.98
C GLN A 42 -0.06 10.66 -16.37
N PRO A 43 -1.21 11.28 -16.64
CA PRO A 43 -1.26 12.71 -16.92
C PRO A 43 -0.91 13.51 -15.66
N CYS A 44 0.12 14.34 -15.76
CA CYS A 44 0.57 15.28 -14.75
C CYS A 44 0.49 16.71 -15.30
N GLY A 45 -0.63 17.39 -15.02
CA GLY A 45 -0.75 18.83 -15.32
C GLY A 45 -0.61 19.22 -16.80
N GLY A 46 -0.92 18.30 -17.73
CA GLY A 46 -0.82 18.51 -19.18
C GLY A 46 0.26 17.68 -19.86
N GLU A 47 1.25 17.21 -19.10
CA GLU A 47 2.35 16.37 -19.60
C GLU A 47 2.24 14.94 -19.07
N ALA A 48 2.70 13.96 -19.83
CA ALA A 48 2.77 12.59 -19.34
C ALA A 48 3.91 12.44 -18.31
N SER A 49 3.59 11.91 -17.12
CA SER A 49 4.59 11.44 -16.17
C SER A 49 5.34 10.27 -16.77
N LEU A 50 6.67 10.30 -16.66
CA LEU A 50 7.51 9.17 -17.04
C LEU A 50 7.12 7.92 -16.23
N GLU A 51 7.28 6.74 -16.84
CA GLU A 51 7.08 5.48 -16.12
C GLU A 51 7.91 5.47 -14.84
N LEU A 52 7.24 5.24 -13.71
CA LEU A 52 7.95 5.20 -12.45
C LEU A 52 8.61 3.83 -12.28
N PRO A 53 9.83 3.76 -11.70
CA PRO A 53 10.48 2.50 -11.38
C PRO A 53 9.56 1.58 -10.57
N PRO A 54 9.64 0.25 -10.77
CA PRO A 54 8.85 -0.71 -10.03
C PRO A 54 9.20 -0.65 -8.55
N LEU A 55 8.19 -0.83 -7.72
CA LEU A 55 8.32 -1.01 -6.29
C LEU A 55 8.80 -2.44 -6.00
N ASN A 56 9.69 -2.57 -5.02
CA ASN A 56 10.11 -3.84 -4.47
C ASN A 56 9.42 -4.04 -3.11
N SER A 57 9.20 -5.29 -2.71
CA SER A 57 8.78 -5.62 -1.35
C SER A 57 9.82 -5.12 -0.35
N ASP A 58 9.37 -4.33 0.63
CA ASP A 58 10.21 -3.87 1.75
C ASP A 58 9.42 -4.04 3.05
N THR A 59 9.83 -5.01 3.85
CA THR A 59 9.14 -5.39 5.08
C THR A 59 9.21 -4.33 6.17
N ARG A 60 10.07 -3.32 6.04
CA ARG A 60 10.14 -2.19 6.98
C ARG A 60 9.01 -1.19 6.77
N LEU A 61 8.42 -1.19 5.58
CA LEU A 61 7.26 -0.35 5.24
C LEU A 61 5.92 -1.04 5.55
N ALA A 62 5.94 -2.32 5.94
CA ALA A 62 4.76 -3.02 6.41
C ALA A 62 4.26 -2.36 7.70
N LEU A 63 3.13 -1.65 7.60
CA LEU A 63 2.49 -1.05 8.76
C LEU A 63 1.98 -2.16 9.67
N SER A 64 2.22 -2.01 10.97
CA SER A 64 1.61 -2.89 11.96
C SER A 64 0.09 -2.73 11.89
N PRO A 65 -0.71 -3.82 11.96
CA PRO A 65 -2.17 -3.73 11.93
C PRO A 65 -2.74 -2.87 13.08
N GLU A 66 -1.95 -2.71 14.15
CA GLU A 66 -2.25 -1.88 15.30
C GLU A 66 -1.94 -0.39 15.10
N TYR A 67 -1.59 0.07 13.88
CA TYR A 67 -1.46 1.50 13.62
C TYR A 67 -2.85 2.14 13.80
N PRO A 68 -3.09 2.91 14.88
CA PRO A 68 -4.42 3.44 15.15
C PRO A 68 -4.76 4.37 13.98
N ARG A 69 -5.87 4.09 13.29
CA ARG A 69 -6.42 5.04 12.32
C ARG A 69 -6.47 6.40 13.01
N PRO A 70 -5.72 7.41 12.54
CA PRO A 70 -5.85 8.75 13.10
C PRO A 70 -7.32 9.11 12.93
N ALA A 71 -7.97 9.50 14.03
CA ALA A 71 -9.36 9.89 14.02
C ALA A 71 -9.58 10.82 12.82
N ALA A 72 -10.53 10.46 11.96
CA ALA A 72 -10.85 11.20 10.75
C ALA A 72 -11.05 12.68 11.12
N GLY A 73 -10.10 13.54 10.77
CA GLY A 73 -10.10 14.93 11.23
C GLY A 73 -8.82 15.71 10.99
N HIS A 74 -7.67 15.05 10.84
CA HIS A 74 -6.46 15.74 10.39
C HIS A 74 -6.41 15.70 8.86
N ASP A 75 -7.05 16.69 8.22
CA ASP A 75 -6.85 16.97 6.80
C ASP A 75 -5.62 17.88 6.65
N PRO A 76 -4.44 17.35 6.26
CA PRO A 76 -3.25 18.16 6.05
C PRO A 76 -3.37 19.12 4.85
N ARG A 77 -4.48 19.07 4.08
CA ARG A 77 -4.77 20.01 2.97
C ARG A 77 -5.67 21.18 3.34
N ARG A 78 -6.10 21.32 4.61
CA ARG A 78 -6.64 22.61 5.07
C ARG A 78 -5.49 23.60 5.21
N LEU A 79 -5.14 24.20 4.08
CA LEU A 79 -4.43 25.47 4.05
C LEU A 79 -5.32 26.50 4.77
N PRO A 80 -4.81 27.31 5.72
CA PRO A 80 -5.59 28.41 6.26
C PRO A 80 -6.05 29.30 5.10
N ASP A 81 -7.36 29.58 5.05
CA ASP A 81 -7.98 30.48 4.07
C ASP A 81 -7.23 31.82 4.09
N GLY A 82 -6.28 32.03 3.18
CA GLY A 82 -5.44 33.23 3.18
C GLY A 82 -4.21 33.21 2.29
N GLN A 83 -3.57 32.05 2.03
CA GLN A 83 -2.37 32.00 1.19
C GLN A 83 -2.72 31.71 -0.28
N ARG A 84 -3.36 32.69 -0.94
CA ARG A 84 -3.47 32.70 -2.42
C ARG A 84 -2.05 32.92 -2.97
N ALA A 85 -1.29 31.85 -3.15
CA ALA A 85 -0.03 31.90 -3.87
C ALA A 85 -0.33 32.41 -5.29
N GLY A 86 0.13 33.63 -5.58
CA GLY A 86 0.03 34.22 -6.89
C GLY A 86 0.70 33.31 -7.91
N HIS A 87 -0.09 32.70 -8.79
CA HIS A 87 0.41 32.07 -9.99
C HIS A 87 0.85 33.21 -10.92
N GLN A 88 2.14 33.55 -10.90
CA GLN A 88 2.72 34.47 -11.86
C GLN A 88 2.87 33.70 -13.18
N PRO A 89 2.22 34.12 -14.28
CA PRO A 89 2.40 33.47 -15.57
C PRO A 89 3.84 33.73 -16.04
N VAL A 90 4.62 32.66 -16.16
CA VAL A 90 5.93 32.70 -16.81
C VAL A 90 5.68 32.69 -18.31
N GLY A 91 6.00 33.79 -18.98
CA GLY A 91 6.09 33.84 -20.45
C GLY A 91 5.30 34.97 -21.11
N ALA A 92 5.80 36.19 -20.97
CA ALA A 92 5.67 37.21 -22.00
C ALA A 92 7.08 37.52 -22.51
N THR A 93 7.45 36.96 -23.67
CA THR A 93 8.28 37.54 -24.73
C THR A 93 8.45 36.52 -25.85
#